data_AF-A0A7S0PW03-F1
#
_entry.id   AF-A0A7S0PW03-F1
#
_cell.length_a   1.000
_cell.length_b   1.000
_cell.length_c   1.000
_cell.angle_alpha   90.00
_cell.angle_beta   90.00
_cell.angle_gamma   90.00
#
_symmetry.space_group_name_H-M   'P 1'
#
loop_
_entity.id
_entity.type
_entity.pdbx_description
1 polymer ?
#
loop_
_entity_poly.entity_id
_entity_poly.type
_entity_poly.pdbx_seq_one_letter_code
_entity_poly.pdbx_strand_id
1 'polypeptide(L)'
;MSRRGDAGPAANVAKVVTLESTQRQVAVYNPSDPNEGKTGDPVKDLEAKLNYITEAVPINPQNIQGSTAGAGSGEFHLYRQARRREQMRIAAMEREDNANVAKAQFDARQAEREREAEERTAKNRNKRKAKKERQRAAKAAKKEGDGDADDAGAGPGATAAEDDDDKADDQFEELD
;
A
#
# COMPACT_ATOMS: atom_id res chain seq x y z
N MET A 1 -20.08 -37.83 -18.74
CA MET A 1 -19.85 -36.81 -17.69
C MET A 1 -18.80 -37.35 -16.72
N SER A 2 -17.52 -37.11 -17.01
CA SER A 2 -16.40 -37.64 -16.22
C SER A 2 -15.89 -36.55 -15.29
N ARG A 3 -16.02 -36.74 -13.97
CA ARG A 3 -15.57 -35.78 -12.96
C ARG A 3 -14.05 -35.88 -12.87
N ARG A 4 -13.34 -34.85 -13.34
CA ARG A 4 -11.92 -34.64 -13.02
C ARG A 4 -11.81 -34.45 -11.51
N GLY A 5 -11.11 -35.36 -10.84
CA GLY A 5 -10.75 -35.21 -9.43
C GLY A 5 -9.85 -34.00 -9.28
N ASP A 6 -10.29 -33.06 -8.46
CA ASP A 6 -9.54 -31.90 -8.01
C ASP A 6 -8.37 -32.37 -7.14
N ALA A 7 -7.14 -32.15 -7.61
CA ALA A 7 -5.94 -32.42 -6.83
C ALA A 7 -5.75 -31.25 -5.86
N GLY A 8 -6.28 -31.39 -4.65
CA GLY A 8 -6.06 -30.46 -3.56
C GLY A 8 -4.57 -30.28 -3.24
N PRO A 9 -4.17 -29.14 -2.64
CA PRO A 9 -2.77 -28.81 -2.40
C PRO A 9 -2.14 -29.87 -1.50
N ALA A 10 -0.96 -30.36 -1.90
CA ALA A 10 -0.16 -31.29 -1.13
C ALA A 10 0.22 -30.67 0.22
N ALA A 11 -0.67 -30.84 1.21
CA ALA A 11 -0.34 -30.60 2.60
C ALA A 11 0.74 -31.61 2.97
N ASN A 12 1.91 -31.12 3.35
CA ASN A 12 2.92 -31.94 4.00
C ASN A 12 2.33 -32.44 5.32
N VAL A 13 1.72 -33.63 5.29
CA VAL A 13 1.11 -34.28 6.45
C VAL A 13 2.24 -34.80 7.35
N ALA A 14 2.68 -33.97 8.29
CA ALA A 14 3.45 -34.45 9.42
C ALA A 14 2.54 -35.32 10.29
N LYS A 15 2.72 -36.64 10.23
CA LYS A 15 1.99 -37.62 11.03
C LYS A 15 2.44 -37.47 12.49
N VAL A 16 1.60 -36.86 13.33
CA VAL A 16 1.84 -36.77 14.78
C VAL A 16 1.68 -38.16 15.37
N VAL A 17 2.80 -38.82 15.68
CA VAL A 17 2.83 -40.05 16.46
C VAL A 17 2.94 -39.65 17.93
N THR A 18 1.85 -39.79 18.68
CA THR A 18 1.82 -39.50 20.12
C THR A 18 2.34 -40.70 20.92
N LEU A 19 3.42 -40.49 21.67
CA LEU A 19 3.78 -41.30 22.84
C LEU A 19 4.02 -40.33 24.02
N GLU A 20 3.23 -40.54 25.08
CA GLU A 20 3.37 -40.07 26.47
C GLU A 20 3.88 -38.63 26.76
N SER A 21 2.94 -37.81 27.25
CA SER A 21 3.05 -36.61 28.10
C SER A 21 4.04 -35.47 27.80
N THR A 22 4.90 -35.56 26.78
CA THR A 22 5.76 -34.45 26.33
C THR A 22 5.44 -34.08 24.89
N GLN A 23 4.31 -33.40 24.70
CA GLN A 23 3.90 -32.92 23.39
C GLN A 23 4.84 -31.79 22.93
N ARG A 24 5.91 -32.16 22.20
CA ARG A 24 6.74 -31.20 21.47
C ARG A 24 5.88 -30.57 20.38
N GLN A 25 5.43 -29.33 20.59
CA GLN A 25 4.80 -28.55 19.53
C GLN A 25 5.88 -28.16 18.52
N VAL A 26 5.74 -28.63 17.28
CA VAL A 26 6.59 -28.20 16.16
C VAL A 26 5.99 -26.91 15.63
N ALA A 27 6.66 -25.78 15.87
CA ALA A 27 6.30 -24.51 15.23
C ALA A 27 6.67 -24.60 13.74
N VAL A 28 5.65 -24.59 12.88
CA VAL A 28 5.83 -24.57 11.43
C VAL A 28 5.84 -23.11 10.98
N TYR A 29 6.87 -22.69 10.23
CA TYR A 29 6.87 -21.38 9.58
C TYR A 29 5.65 -21.27 8.66
N ASN A 30 4.71 -20.40 9.03
CA ASN A 30 3.54 -20.08 8.24
C ASN A 30 3.55 -18.58 7.95
N PRO A 31 4.16 -18.14 6.83
CA PRO A 31 4.21 -16.73 6.49
C PRO A 31 2.81 -16.18 6.22
N SER A 32 2.62 -14.90 6.51
CA SER A 32 1.37 -14.19 6.19
C SER A 32 1.18 -14.10 4.68
N ASP A 33 2.26 -13.86 3.94
CA ASP A 33 2.24 -13.84 2.48
C ASP A 33 2.76 -15.18 1.90
N PRO A 34 2.04 -15.82 0.96
CA PRO A 34 2.40 -17.14 0.44
C PRO A 34 3.73 -17.18 -0.36
N ASN A 35 4.28 -16.00 -0.71
CA ASN A 35 5.56 -15.82 -1.39
C ASN A 35 6.72 -15.40 -0.46
N GLU A 36 6.43 -15.10 0.81
CA GLU A 36 7.46 -14.73 1.77
C GLU A 36 8.36 -15.93 2.06
N GLY A 37 9.69 -15.73 1.92
CA GLY A 37 10.67 -16.81 2.02
C GLY A 37 10.65 -17.83 0.87
N LYS A 38 10.12 -17.44 -0.30
CA LYS A 38 10.22 -18.17 -1.59
C LYS A 38 10.75 -17.26 -2.70
N THR A 39 11.76 -16.47 -2.39
CA THR A 39 12.35 -15.50 -3.33
C THR A 39 13.24 -16.16 -4.39
N GLY A 40 13.59 -17.44 -4.20
CA GLY A 40 14.52 -18.18 -5.07
C GLY A 40 15.99 -17.97 -4.67
N ASP A 41 16.26 -16.96 -3.84
CA ASP A 41 17.55 -16.72 -3.21
C ASP A 41 17.63 -17.51 -1.89
N PRO A 42 18.49 -18.53 -1.77
CA PRO A 42 18.50 -19.41 -0.60
C PRO A 42 18.87 -18.69 0.69
N VAL A 43 19.64 -17.60 0.61
CA VAL A 43 20.06 -16.82 1.79
C VAL A 43 18.89 -16.05 2.38
N LYS A 44 18.11 -15.33 1.56
CA LYS A 44 16.96 -14.52 2.02
C LYS A 44 15.85 -15.39 2.58
N ASP A 45 15.62 -16.55 1.96
CA ASP A 45 14.62 -17.51 2.42
C ASP A 45 15.02 -18.16 3.76
N LEU A 46 16.32 -18.32 4.02
CA LEU A 46 16.83 -18.77 5.32
C LEU A 46 16.71 -17.68 6.39
N GLU A 47 17.05 -16.43 6.04
CA GLU A 47 16.92 -15.29 6.96
C GLU A 47 15.48 -15.08 7.41
N ALA A 48 14.50 -15.14 6.50
CA ALA A 48 13.08 -15.04 6.84
C ALA A 48 12.62 -16.12 7.84
N LYS A 49 13.07 -17.36 7.63
CA LYS A 49 12.76 -18.48 8.55
C LYS A 49 13.44 -18.32 9.91
N LEU A 50 14.68 -17.85 9.92
CA LEU A 50 15.42 -17.61 11.16
C LEU A 50 14.75 -16.50 11.98
N ASN A 51 14.34 -15.41 11.34
CA ASN A 51 13.62 -14.32 11.99
C ASN A 51 12.31 -14.82 12.62
N TYR A 52 11.52 -15.59 11.86
CA TYR A 52 10.30 -16.19 12.40
C TYR A 52 10.57 -17.08 13.62
N ILE A 53 11.60 -17.92 13.58
CA ILE A 53 11.94 -18.77 14.72
C ILE A 53 12.32 -17.91 15.93
N THR A 54 13.09 -16.84 15.73
CA THR A 54 13.51 -15.99 16.85
C THR A 54 12.37 -15.19 17.48
N GLU A 55 11.35 -14.84 16.69
CA GLU A 55 10.24 -13.99 17.13
C GLU A 55 9.03 -14.80 17.60
N ALA A 56 8.63 -15.81 16.83
CA ALA A 56 7.38 -16.56 17.06
C ALA A 56 7.56 -17.77 17.98
N VAL A 57 8.76 -18.35 18.08
CA VAL A 57 8.99 -19.54 18.91
C VAL A 57 9.32 -19.12 20.35
N PRO A 58 8.53 -19.53 21.34
CA PRO A 58 8.84 -19.27 22.74
C PRO A 58 10.18 -19.89 23.13
N ILE A 59 11.08 -19.09 23.69
CA ILE A 59 12.29 -19.62 24.30
C ILE A 59 11.91 -20.45 25.53
N ASN A 60 12.25 -21.73 25.54
CA ASN A 60 12.07 -22.59 26.71
C ASN A 60 13.40 -22.69 27.48
N PRO A 61 13.59 -21.93 28.56
CA PRO A 61 14.82 -22.01 29.35
C PRO A 61 14.88 -23.35 30.09
N GLN A 62 15.83 -24.21 29.73
CA GLN A 62 15.99 -25.54 30.32
C GLN A 62 16.74 -25.54 31.67
N ASN A 63 17.43 -24.44 32.01
CA ASN A 63 18.31 -24.35 33.18
C ASN A 63 17.85 -23.27 34.18
N ILE A 64 16.55 -23.22 34.50
CA ILE A 64 16.02 -22.23 35.46
C ILE A 64 16.39 -22.67 36.88
N GLN A 65 17.20 -21.85 37.57
CA GLN A 65 17.47 -22.03 38.99
C GLN A 65 16.25 -21.55 39.81
N GLY A 66 16.02 -22.15 40.98
CA GLY A 66 14.86 -21.82 41.82
C GLY A 66 14.79 -20.33 42.18
N SER A 67 13.58 -19.80 42.40
CA SER A 67 13.34 -18.36 42.58
C SER A 67 14.04 -17.71 43.78
N THR A 68 14.56 -18.53 44.71
CA THR A 68 15.33 -18.09 45.89
C THR A 68 16.83 -18.37 45.76
N ALA A 69 17.28 -18.98 44.66
CA ALA A 69 18.70 -19.21 44.40
C ALA A 69 19.40 -17.86 44.15
N GLY A 70 20.60 -17.69 44.73
CA GLY A 70 21.41 -16.50 44.52
C GLY A 70 21.88 -16.37 43.06
N ALA A 71 22.36 -15.18 42.69
CA ALA A 71 22.87 -14.92 41.35
C ALA A 71 24.12 -15.78 41.05
N GLY A 72 24.00 -16.69 40.07
CA GLY A 72 25.12 -17.50 39.58
C GLY A 72 26.03 -16.71 38.63
N SER A 73 27.26 -17.18 38.42
CA SER A 73 28.24 -16.53 37.53
C SER A 73 27.80 -16.46 36.06
N GLY A 74 26.92 -17.36 35.61
CA GLY A 74 26.36 -17.38 34.26
C GLY A 74 25.15 -16.45 34.05
N GLU A 75 24.51 -15.98 35.12
CA GLU A 75 23.25 -15.21 35.05
C GLU A 75 23.44 -13.89 34.32
N PHE A 76 24.59 -13.24 34.53
CA PHE A 76 24.94 -12.00 33.85
C PHE A 76 24.90 -12.12 32.32
N HIS A 77 25.40 -13.25 31.78
CA HIS A 77 25.42 -13.46 30.34
C HIS A 77 24.03 -13.77 29.78
N LEU A 78 23.18 -14.48 30.54
CA LEU A 78 21.79 -14.73 30.17
C LEU A 78 21.01 -13.41 30.09
N TYR A 79 21.13 -12.56 31.12
CA TYR A 79 20.53 -11.22 31.12
C TYR A 79 21.02 -10.38 29.94
N ARG A 80 22.33 -10.35 29.68
CA ARG A 80 22.90 -9.61 28.55
C ARG A 80 22.33 -10.06 27.20
N GLN A 81 22.18 -11.38 27.00
CA GLN A 81 21.58 -11.93 25.78
C GLN A 81 20.10 -11.59 25.67
N ALA A 82 19.33 -11.78 26.75
CA ALA A 82 17.90 -11.47 26.78
C ALA A 82 17.65 -9.98 26.53
N ARG A 83 18.39 -9.10 27.18
CA ARG A 83 18.29 -7.64 26.98
C ARG A 83 18.61 -7.25 25.54
N ARG A 84 19.66 -7.84 24.94
CA ARG A 84 20.01 -7.56 23.54
C ARG A 84 18.91 -8.00 22.59
N ARG A 85 18.32 -9.18 22.80
CA ARG A 85 17.18 -9.66 22.00
C ARG A 85 15.99 -8.70 22.14
N GLU A 86 15.68 -8.27 23.35
CA GLU A 86 14.56 -7.35 23.58
C GLU A 86 14.79 -5.97 22.96
N GLN A 87 16.00 -5.43 23.04
CA GLN A 87 16.34 -4.17 22.36
C GLN A 87 16.21 -4.29 20.84
N MET A 88 16.66 -5.40 20.25
CA MET A 88 16.49 -5.64 18.80
C MET A 88 15.02 -5.75 18.43
N ARG A 89 14.20 -6.42 19.25
CA ARG A 89 12.75 -6.53 19.06
C ARG A 89 12.07 -5.16 19.08
N ILE A 90 12.37 -4.33 20.07
CA ILE A 90 11.82 -2.97 20.18
C ILE A 90 12.25 -2.13 18.97
N ALA A 91 13.54 -2.17 18.60
CA ALA A 91 14.04 -1.42 17.45
C ALA A 91 13.45 -1.89 16.10
N ALA A 92 13.08 -3.16 15.98
CA ALA A 92 12.38 -3.69 14.80
C ALA A 92 10.96 -3.11 14.72
N MET A 93 10.21 -3.16 15.82
CA MET A 93 8.87 -2.58 15.93
C MET A 93 8.86 -1.08 15.63
N GLU A 94 9.77 -0.32 16.23
CA GLU A 94 9.90 1.13 15.97
C GLU A 94 10.21 1.44 14.50
N ARG A 95 11.03 0.60 13.84
CA ARG A 95 11.34 0.77 12.41
C ARG A 95 10.11 0.53 11.54
N GLU A 96 9.34 -0.51 11.83
CA GLU A 96 8.10 -0.84 11.13
C GLU A 96 7.05 0.26 11.30
N ASP A 97 6.86 0.73 12.53
CA ASP A 97 5.94 1.82 12.84
C ASP A 97 6.30 3.10 12.08
N ASN A 98 7.59 3.47 12.09
CA ASN A 98 8.07 4.64 11.35
C ASN A 98 7.85 4.49 9.83
N ALA A 99 8.10 3.30 9.28
CA ALA A 99 7.86 3.02 7.85
C ALA A 99 6.37 3.11 7.49
N ASN A 100 5.49 2.58 8.35
CA ASN A 100 4.04 2.62 8.18
C ASN A 100 3.52 4.06 8.23
N VAL A 101 4.01 4.87 9.19
CA VAL A 101 3.66 6.30 9.28
C VAL A 101 4.12 7.07 8.03
N ALA A 102 5.37 6.85 7.60
CA ALA A 102 5.89 7.50 6.40
C ALA A 102 5.08 7.16 5.14
N LYS A 103 4.71 5.87 4.99
CA LYS A 103 3.87 5.41 3.88
C LYS A 103 2.47 6.05 3.93
N ALA A 104 1.82 6.05 5.10
CA ALA A 104 0.50 6.65 5.25
C ALA A 104 0.51 8.16 4.93
N GLN A 105 1.57 8.88 5.34
CA GLN A 105 1.73 10.29 5.00
C GLN A 105 1.94 10.50 3.49
N PHE A 106 2.74 9.65 2.85
CA PHE A 106 2.95 9.71 1.41
C PHE A 106 1.65 9.46 0.64
N ASP A 107 0.92 8.41 0.99
CA ASP A 107 -0.35 8.05 0.36
C ASP A 107 -1.40 9.17 0.54
N ALA A 108 -1.43 9.80 1.72
CA ALA A 108 -2.31 10.95 1.97
C ALA A 108 -1.97 12.16 1.09
N ARG A 109 -0.68 12.52 0.97
CA ARG A 109 -0.23 13.62 0.09
C ARG A 109 -0.50 13.32 -1.37
N GLN A 110 -0.35 12.06 -1.79
CA GLN A 110 -0.64 11.66 -3.16
C GLN A 110 -2.15 11.79 -3.46
N ALA A 111 -3.00 11.30 -2.56
CA ALA A 111 -4.45 11.39 -2.71
C ALA A 111 -4.94 12.85 -2.74
N GLU A 112 -4.33 13.75 -1.97
CA GLU A 112 -4.63 15.18 -2.00
C GLU A 112 -4.30 15.80 -3.36
N ARG A 113 -3.09 15.57 -3.89
CA ARG A 113 -2.70 16.07 -5.22
C ARG A 113 -3.57 15.52 -6.34
N GLU A 114 -3.95 14.24 -6.25
CA GLU A 114 -4.86 13.62 -7.21
C GLU A 114 -6.25 14.27 -7.17
N ARG A 115 -6.79 14.53 -5.98
CA ARG A 115 -8.07 15.26 -5.83
C ARG A 115 -8.01 16.67 -6.40
N GLU A 116 -6.96 17.43 -6.12
CA GLU A 116 -6.79 18.78 -6.67
C GLU A 116 -6.70 18.78 -8.21
N ALA A 117 -5.96 17.83 -8.77
CA ALA A 117 -5.87 17.65 -10.21
C ALA A 117 -7.23 17.27 -10.83
N GLU A 118 -7.97 16.36 -10.20
CA GLU A 118 -9.32 15.97 -10.61
C GLU A 118 -10.29 17.16 -10.55
N GLU A 119 -10.25 17.98 -9.50
CA GLU A 119 -11.09 19.17 -9.37
C GLU A 119 -10.77 20.21 -10.44
N ARG A 120 -9.47 20.49 -10.68
CA ARG A 120 -9.03 21.40 -11.75
C ARG A 120 -9.47 20.89 -13.12
N THR A 121 -9.27 19.60 -13.40
CA THR A 121 -9.68 19.01 -14.68
C THR A 121 -11.20 18.94 -14.86
N ALA A 122 -11.96 18.70 -13.79
CA ALA A 122 -13.43 18.68 -13.80
C ALA A 122 -14.00 20.08 -14.06
N LYS A 123 -13.48 21.11 -13.38
CA LYS A 123 -13.84 22.53 -13.63
C LYS A 123 -13.60 22.90 -15.10
N ASN A 124 -12.42 22.58 -15.63
CA ASN A 124 -12.08 22.86 -17.04
C ASN A 124 -12.93 22.06 -18.03
N ARG A 125 -13.23 20.79 -17.73
CA ARG A 125 -14.13 19.95 -18.53
C ARG A 125 -15.54 20.52 -18.58
N ASN A 126 -16.07 20.99 -17.45
CA ASN A 126 -17.39 21.59 -17.36
C ASN A 126 -17.47 22.91 -18.14
N LYS A 127 -16.45 23.79 -18.03
CA LYS A 127 -16.33 25.01 -18.85
C LYS A 127 -16.36 24.68 -20.36
N ARG A 128 -15.59 23.68 -20.80
CA ARG A 128 -15.56 23.25 -22.22
C ARG A 128 -16.90 22.67 -22.69
N LYS A 129 -17.57 21.86 -21.86
CA LYS A 129 -18.91 21.31 -22.17
C LYS A 129 -19.95 22.42 -22.31
N ALA A 130 -20.01 23.36 -21.37
CA ALA A 130 -20.92 24.49 -21.43
C ALA A 130 -20.70 25.36 -22.68
N LYS A 131 -19.43 25.65 -23.05
CA LYS A 131 -19.11 26.38 -24.28
C LYS A 131 -19.57 25.61 -25.54
N LYS A 132 -19.38 24.29 -25.57
CA LYS A 132 -19.80 23.43 -26.69
C LYS A 132 -21.34 23.38 -26.81
N GLU A 133 -22.06 23.34 -25.70
CA GLU A 133 -23.52 23.37 -25.67
C GLU A 133 -24.06 24.73 -26.16
N ARG A 134 -23.50 25.85 -25.68
CA ARG A 134 -23.85 27.20 -26.17
C ARG A 134 -23.62 27.35 -27.67
N GLN A 135 -22.48 26.86 -28.19
CA GLN A 135 -22.19 26.89 -29.63
C GLN A 135 -23.17 26.02 -30.44
N ARG A 136 -23.55 24.85 -29.92
CA ARG A 136 -24.54 23.97 -30.56
C ARG A 136 -25.93 24.62 -30.58
N ALA A 137 -26.35 25.23 -29.47
CA ALA A 137 -27.61 25.96 -29.38
C ALA A 137 -27.64 27.15 -30.36
N ALA A 138 -26.57 27.94 -30.43
CA ALA A 138 -26.47 29.04 -31.39
C ALA A 138 -26.53 28.58 -32.85
N LYS A 139 -25.88 27.47 -33.19
CA LYS A 139 -25.95 26.87 -34.53
C LYS A 139 -27.35 26.33 -34.85
N ALA A 140 -28.04 25.72 -33.89
CA ALA A 140 -29.41 25.24 -34.07
C ALA A 140 -30.38 26.40 -34.31
N ALA A 141 -30.30 27.46 -33.49
CA ALA A 141 -31.12 28.67 -33.66
C ALA A 141 -30.89 29.36 -35.02
N LYS A 142 -29.64 29.38 -35.51
CA LYS A 142 -29.34 29.94 -36.84
C LYS A 142 -29.86 29.07 -37.99
N LYS A 143 -30.06 27.77 -37.77
CA LYS A 143 -30.60 26.84 -38.76
C LYS A 143 -32.13 26.84 -38.81
N GLU A 144 -32.79 27.18 -37.70
CA GLU A 144 -34.25 27.32 -37.63
C GLU A 144 -34.74 28.72 -38.06
N GLY A 145 -33.85 29.71 -38.12
CA GLY A 145 -34.14 31.07 -38.60
C GLY A 145 -33.83 31.35 -40.07
N ASP A 146 -33.25 30.39 -40.81
CA ASP A 146 -32.90 30.55 -42.22
C ASP A 146 -34.00 29.99 -43.12
N GLY A 147 -35.07 30.78 -43.24
CA GLY A 147 -35.91 30.82 -44.43
C GLY A 147 -35.59 32.11 -45.17
N ASP A 148 -34.91 31.97 -46.32
CA ASP A 148 -34.72 32.97 -47.38
C ASP A 148 -33.72 34.13 -47.12
N ALA A 149 -32.48 33.97 -47.63
CA ALA A 149 -31.82 34.98 -48.50
C ALA A 149 -30.45 34.46 -49.00
N ASP A 150 -30.34 34.36 -50.34
CA ASP A 150 -29.12 34.12 -51.12
C ASP A 150 -28.06 35.23 -50.98
N ASP A 151 -26.81 34.81 -51.18
CA ASP A 151 -25.65 35.56 -51.71
C ASP A 151 -25.21 36.90 -51.06
N ALA A 152 -24.11 36.86 -50.31
CA ALA A 152 -23.00 37.83 -50.41
C ALA A 152 -21.87 37.45 -49.44
N GLY A 153 -20.66 37.29 -49.98
CA GLY A 153 -19.44 37.11 -49.20
C GLY A 153 -19.12 38.33 -48.35
N ALA A 154 -18.98 38.13 -47.04
CA ALA A 154 -18.20 38.96 -46.14
C ALA A 154 -17.93 38.15 -44.87
N GLY A 155 -16.67 37.81 -44.62
CA GLY A 155 -16.27 37.34 -43.30
C GLY A 155 -16.40 38.47 -42.28
N PRO A 156 -16.82 38.16 -41.05
CA PRO A 156 -16.39 38.95 -39.92
C PRO A 156 -15.71 38.04 -38.90
N GLY A 157 -14.53 38.46 -38.45
CA GLY A 157 -13.92 37.95 -37.25
C GLY A 157 -14.96 37.95 -36.13
N ALA A 158 -15.30 36.76 -35.65
CA ALA A 158 -15.91 36.63 -34.35
C ALA A 158 -14.83 37.03 -33.35
N THR A 159 -14.93 38.27 -32.90
CA THR A 159 -14.19 38.83 -31.78
C THR A 159 -13.95 37.73 -30.76
N ALA A 160 -12.67 37.44 -30.55
CA ALA A 160 -12.23 36.81 -29.34
C ALA A 160 -12.87 37.63 -28.22
N ALA A 161 -13.93 37.08 -27.59
CA ALA A 161 -14.33 37.53 -26.29
C ALA A 161 -13.13 37.18 -25.40
N GLU A 162 -12.25 38.16 -25.28
CA GLU A 162 -11.35 38.37 -24.15
C GLU A 162 -12.22 38.36 -22.90
N ASP A 163 -12.49 37.16 -22.37
CA ASP A 163 -12.67 37.02 -20.94
C ASP A 163 -11.29 36.72 -20.39
N ASP A 164 -10.65 37.83 -20.06
CA ASP A 164 -9.38 38.03 -19.38
C ASP A 164 -9.50 37.52 -17.92
N ASP A 165 -9.61 36.20 -17.76
CA ASP A 165 -9.73 35.53 -16.45
C ASP A 165 -8.90 34.23 -16.40
N ASP A 166 -7.77 34.21 -17.13
CA ASP A 166 -6.70 33.23 -16.96
C ASP A 166 -5.49 33.90 -16.27
N LYS A 167 -5.71 34.53 -15.12
CA LYS A 167 -4.75 34.34 -14.02
C LYS A 167 -5.01 32.97 -13.44
N ALA A 168 -4.50 31.96 -14.13
CA ALA A 168 -4.12 30.74 -13.47
C ALA A 168 -3.14 31.17 -12.37
N ASP A 169 -3.61 31.16 -11.12
CA ASP A 169 -2.75 31.15 -9.96
C ASP A 169 -1.91 29.86 -10.03
N ASP A 170 -0.86 29.91 -10.85
CA ASP A 170 0.34 29.07 -10.73
C ASP A 170 1.06 29.51 -9.46
N GLN A 171 0.40 29.33 -8.31
CA GLN A 171 1.10 29.16 -7.05
C GLN A 171 1.64 27.74 -7.06
N PHE A 172 2.76 27.59 -7.77
CA PHE A 172 3.75 26.57 -7.45
C PHE A 172 4.27 26.94 -6.06
N GLU A 173 3.59 26.48 -5.01
CA GLU A 173 4.15 26.50 -3.67
C GLU A 173 5.39 25.59 -3.71
N GLU A 174 6.54 26.25 -3.76
CA GLU A 174 7.86 25.70 -3.53
C GLU A 174 7.86 25.11 -2.11
N LEU A 175 7.58 23.81 -2.03
CA LEU A 175 7.74 23.01 -0.82
C LEU A 175 9.24 22.75 -0.62
N ASP A 176 9.87 23.58 0.20
CA ASP A 176 11.18 23.34 0.83
C ASP A 176 11.14 22.12 1.78
#